data_AF-A0AAU3KSX1-F1
#
_entry.id   AF-A0AAU3KSX1-F1
#
_cell.length_a   1.000
_cell.length_b   1.000
_cell.length_c   1.000
_cell.angle_alpha   90.00
_cell.angle_beta   90.00
_cell.angle_gamma   90.00
#
_symmetry.space_group_name_H-M   'P 1'
#
loop_
_entity.id
_entity.type
_entity.pdbx_description
1 polymer ?
#
loop_
_entity_poly.entity_id
_entity_poly.type
_entity_poly.pdbx_seq_one_letter_code
_entity_poly.pdbx_strand_id
1 'polypeptide(L)'
;MTSEIPGTAAEFAAWAEGMEFDQNAPAPVGLPGPADKPADGIPVKRSVKWSVDLDERLKATAEAKGITQSELIRQYMEMGLAAEGSGMVVNLADALRVLATVAHRPAA
;
A
#
# COMPACT_ATOMS: atom_id res chain seq x y z
N MET A 1 5.15 -36.97 -4.04
CA MET A 1 6.26 -36.83 -5.01
C MET A 1 6.98 -35.56 -4.64
N THR A 2 8.16 -35.68 -4.04
CA THR A 2 8.99 -34.56 -3.61
C THR A 2 9.52 -33.89 -4.88
N SER A 3 9.03 -32.70 -5.21
CA SER A 3 9.55 -31.91 -6.33
C SER A 3 10.96 -31.44 -5.99
N GLU A 4 11.97 -32.23 -6.35
CA GLU A 4 13.36 -31.78 -6.33
C GLU A 4 13.49 -30.67 -7.38
N ILE A 5 13.70 -29.44 -6.90
CA ILE A 5 13.98 -28.30 -7.76
C ILE A 5 15.37 -28.54 -8.39
N PRO A 6 15.51 -28.51 -9.72
CA PRO A 6 16.77 -28.80 -10.39
C PRO A 6 17.87 -27.83 -9.94
N GLY A 7 19.06 -28.36 -9.62
CA GLY A 7 20.19 -27.62 -9.09
C GLY A 7 21.22 -27.19 -10.14
N THR A 8 21.16 -27.76 -11.35
CA THR A 8 22.06 -27.43 -12.47
C THR A 8 21.30 -27.04 -13.75
N ALA A 9 22.00 -26.38 -14.69
CA ALA A 9 21.41 -25.99 -15.98
C ALA A 9 20.99 -27.20 -16.84
N ALA A 10 21.75 -28.30 -16.77
CA ALA A 10 21.42 -29.53 -17.49
C ALA A 10 20.18 -30.22 -16.90
N GLU A 11 20.07 -30.26 -15.57
CA GLU A 11 18.88 -30.77 -14.87
C GLU A 11 17.64 -29.92 -15.16
N PHE A 12 17.80 -28.59 -15.19
CA PHE A 12 16.71 -27.69 -15.55
C PHE A 12 16.22 -27.93 -16.98
N ALA A 13 17.13 -28.10 -17.94
CA ALA A 13 16.77 -28.38 -19.33
C ALA A 13 15.95 -29.68 -19.47
N ALA A 14 16.39 -30.75 -18.79
CA ALA A 14 15.68 -32.03 -18.78
C ALA A 14 14.30 -31.93 -18.09
N TRP A 15 14.21 -31.18 -16.99
CA TRP A 15 12.94 -30.93 -16.30
C TRP A 15 11.97 -30.12 -17.18
N ALA A 16 12.45 -29.06 -17.84
CA ALA A 16 11.66 -28.19 -18.69
C ALA A 16 11.11 -28.92 -19.94
N GLU A 17 11.88 -29.85 -20.51
CA GLU A 17 11.45 -30.67 -21.64
C GLU A 17 10.24 -31.58 -21.29
N GLY A 18 10.10 -31.95 -20.02
CA GLY A 18 8.96 -32.73 -19.52
C GLY A 18 7.75 -31.90 -19.10
N MET A 19 7.80 -30.57 -19.18
CA MET A 19 6.68 -29.72 -18.76
C MET A 19 5.71 -29.44 -19.92
N GLU A 20 4.43 -29.73 -19.68
CA GLU A 20 3.33 -29.33 -20.55
C GLU A 20 2.43 -28.32 -19.84
N PHE A 21 1.98 -27.30 -20.57
CA PHE A 21 1.00 -26.35 -20.06
C PHE A 21 -0.41 -26.92 -20.23
N ASP A 22 -1.09 -27.22 -19.12
CA ASP A 22 -2.49 -27.61 -19.14
C ASP A 22 -3.41 -26.39 -18.95
N GLN A 23 -4.01 -25.94 -20.05
CA GLN A 23 -4.98 -24.83 -20.05
C GLN A 23 -6.30 -25.16 -19.35
N ASN A 24 -6.60 -26.44 -19.12
CA ASN A 24 -7.81 -26.92 -18.45
C ASN A 24 -7.55 -27.30 -16.99
N ALA A 25 -6.33 -27.11 -16.50
CA ALA A 25 -6.00 -27.37 -15.10
C ALA A 25 -6.90 -26.53 -14.19
N PRO A 26 -7.43 -27.10 -13.09
CA PRO A 26 -8.23 -26.34 -12.15
C PRO A 26 -7.39 -25.21 -11.56
N ALA A 27 -8.00 -24.03 -11.41
CA ALA A 27 -7.35 -22.90 -10.77
C ALA A 27 -6.84 -23.32 -9.38
N PRO A 28 -5.59 -22.96 -8.99
CA PRO A 28 -5.07 -23.29 -7.69
C PRO A 28 -5.97 -22.75 -6.57
N VAL A 29 -6.37 -23.62 -5.66
CA VAL A 29 -7.18 -23.25 -4.49
C VAL A 29 -6.37 -22.38 -3.53
N GLY A 30 -6.97 -21.32 -2.99
CA GLY A 30 -6.34 -20.46 -1.98
C GLY A 30 -5.48 -19.32 -2.53
N LEU A 31 -5.53 -19.04 -3.83
CA LEU A 31 -5.00 -17.77 -4.34
C LEU A 31 -5.93 -16.63 -3.93
N PRO A 32 -5.38 -15.50 -3.45
CA PRO A 32 -6.18 -14.32 -3.11
C PRO A 32 -6.94 -13.84 -4.36
N GLY A 33 -8.27 -13.84 -4.26
CA GLY A 33 -9.17 -13.37 -5.29
C GLY A 33 -9.45 -11.87 -5.17
N PRO A 34 -10.27 -11.31 -6.08
CA PRO A 34 -10.65 -9.90 -6.03
C PRO A 34 -11.36 -9.47 -4.74
N ALA A 35 -11.97 -10.40 -4.02
CA ALA A 35 -12.63 -10.17 -2.72
C ALA A 35 -11.62 -10.09 -1.54
N ASP A 36 -10.41 -10.60 -1.72
CA ASP A 36 -9.34 -10.60 -0.71
C ASP A 36 -8.47 -9.35 -0.78
N LYS A 37 -8.92 -8.31 -1.50
CA LYS A 37 -8.21 -7.04 -1.60
C LYS A 37 -8.20 -6.34 -0.23
N PRO A 38 -7.07 -5.76 0.19
CA PRO A 38 -7.03 -4.89 1.36
C PRO A 38 -8.04 -3.75 1.22
N ALA A 39 -8.66 -3.33 2.33
CA ALA A 39 -9.64 -2.24 2.33
C ALA A 39 -9.04 -0.91 1.85
N ASP A 40 -7.74 -0.73 2.03
CA ASP A 40 -6.90 0.38 1.56
C ASP A 40 -6.39 0.21 0.11
N GLY A 41 -6.81 -0.85 -0.57
CA GLY A 41 -6.44 -1.16 -1.95
C GLY A 41 -5.07 -1.83 -2.09
N ILE A 42 -4.66 -2.07 -3.34
CA ILE A 42 -3.36 -2.68 -3.64
C ILE A 42 -2.33 -1.56 -3.81
N PRO A 43 -1.28 -1.49 -2.98
CA PRO A 43 -0.27 -0.45 -3.10
C PRO A 43 0.54 -0.59 -4.39
N VAL A 44 0.66 0.49 -5.15
CA VAL A 44 1.45 0.55 -6.39
C VAL A 44 2.75 1.32 -6.15
N LYS A 45 3.90 0.72 -6.45
CA LYS A 45 5.20 1.39 -6.35
C LYS A 45 5.38 2.40 -7.48
N ARG A 46 5.80 3.62 -7.14
CA ARG A 46 6.12 4.69 -8.09
C ARG A 46 7.41 5.38 -7.66
N SER A 47 8.32 5.60 -8.61
CA SER A 47 9.53 6.39 -8.38
C SER A 47 9.24 7.85 -8.73
N VAL A 48 9.61 8.76 -7.83
CA VAL A 48 9.48 10.21 -7.99
C VAL A 48 10.81 10.84 -7.62
N LYS A 49 11.20 11.91 -8.31
CA LYS A 49 12.40 12.69 -7.99
C LYS A 49 12.03 13.82 -7.04
N TRP A 50 12.84 14.00 -6.00
CA TRP A 50 12.64 15.02 -4.96
C TRP A 50 13.94 15.83 -4.82
N SER A 51 13.84 17.05 -4.31
CA SER A 51 15.02 17.75 -3.81
C SER A 51 15.49 17.08 -2.51
N VAL A 52 16.79 17.21 -2.20
CA VAL A 52 17.37 16.69 -0.95
C VAL A 52 16.68 17.31 0.27
N ASP A 53 16.49 18.63 0.27
CA ASP A 53 15.80 19.35 1.35
C ASP A 53 14.39 18.77 1.63
N LEU A 54 13.64 18.47 0.58
CA LEU A 54 12.28 17.97 0.74
C LEU A 54 12.26 16.54 1.30
N ASP A 55 13.19 15.70 0.85
CA ASP A 55 13.34 14.35 1.39
C ASP A 55 13.72 14.37 2.88
N GLU A 56 14.70 15.20 3.26
CA GLU A 56 15.11 15.38 4.66
C GLU A 56 13.96 15.89 5.54
N ARG A 57 13.19 16.86 5.05
CA ARG A 57 12.02 17.40 5.76
C ARG A 57 10.92 16.35 5.92
N LEU A 58 10.66 15.55 4.89
CA LEU A 58 9.69 14.45 4.99
C LEU A 58 10.13 13.41 6.02
N LYS A 59 11.41 13.03 6.00
CA LYS A 59 11.98 12.09 6.96
C LYS A 59 11.86 12.59 8.40
N ALA A 60 12.30 13.82 8.67
CA ALA A 60 12.22 14.42 10.01
C ALA A 60 10.76 14.56 10.50
N THR A 61 9.84 14.92 9.59
CA THR A 61 8.42 15.05 9.94
C THR A 61 7.78 13.70 10.24
N ALA A 62 8.14 12.65 9.49
CA ALA A 62 7.64 11.30 9.72
C ALA A 62 8.14 10.74 11.05
N GLU A 63 9.42 10.96 11.36
CA GLU A 63 10.03 10.59 12.64
C GLU A 63 9.34 11.29 13.82
N ALA A 64 9.13 12.61 13.72
CA ALA A 64 8.42 13.37 14.76
C ALA A 64 6.98 12.89 14.99
N LYS A 65 6.37 12.25 13.98
CA LYS A 65 5.02 11.67 14.04
C LYS A 65 5.00 10.19 14.40
N GLY A 66 6.16 9.54 14.51
CA GLY A 66 6.26 8.10 14.78
C GLY A 66 5.73 7.21 13.66
N ILE A 67 5.73 7.70 12.41
CA ILE A 67 5.25 6.95 11.23
C ILE A 67 6.36 6.82 10.19
N THR A 68 6.18 5.93 9.21
CA THR A 68 7.10 5.81 8.09
C THR A 68 6.98 7.00 7.14
N GLN A 69 8.05 7.31 6.42
CA GLN A 69 8.04 8.36 5.39
C GLN A 69 7.01 8.07 4.29
N SER A 70 6.83 6.80 3.91
CA SER A 70 5.81 6.38 2.94
C SER A 70 4.38 6.63 3.41
N GLU A 71 4.09 6.39 4.70
CA GLU A 71 2.78 6.70 5.29
C GLU A 71 2.53 8.21 5.31
N LEU A 72 3.54 9.00 5.70
CA LEU A 72 3.44 10.47 5.69
C LEU A 72 3.14 10.99 4.27
N ILE A 73 3.89 10.50 3.28
CA ILE A 73 3.72 10.89 1.87
C ILE A 73 2.29 10.57 1.42
N ARG A 74 1.76 9.37 1.72
CA ARG A 74 0.39 8.99 1.39
C ARG A 74 -0.63 9.92 2.04
N GLN A 75 -0.52 10.17 3.34
CA GLN A 75 -1.44 11.06 4.08
C GLN A 75 -1.47 12.46 3.47
N TYR A 76 -0.31 13.04 3.18
CA TYR A 76 -0.23 14.37 2.58
C TYR A 76 -0.81 14.43 1.17
N MET A 77 -0.62 13.40 0.36
CA MET A 77 -1.24 13.33 -0.97
C MET A 77 -2.76 13.20 -0.88
N GLU A 78 -3.28 12.32 -0.02
CA GLU A 78 -4.72 12.15 0.18
C GLU A 78 -5.38 13.43 0.71
N MET A 79 -4.75 14.09 1.70
CA MET A 79 -5.21 15.37 2.22
C MET A 79 -5.20 16.48 1.15
N GLY A 80 -4.14 16.55 0.33
CA GLY A 80 -4.05 17.52 -0.76
C GLY A 80 -5.16 17.32 -1.79
N LEU A 81 -5.38 16.07 -2.22
CA LEU A 81 -6.45 15.73 -3.18
C LEU A 81 -7.85 15.98 -2.60
N ALA A 82 -8.08 15.66 -1.33
CA ALA A 82 -9.34 15.95 -0.66
C ALA A 82 -9.61 17.46 -0.54
N ALA A 83 -8.55 18.25 -0.29
CA ALA A 83 -8.66 19.71 -0.22
C ALA A 83 -9.07 20.31 -1.58
N GLU A 84 -8.47 19.83 -2.69
CA GLU A 84 -8.81 20.27 -4.05
C GLU A 84 -10.28 20.02 -4.41
N GLY A 85 -10.83 18.85 -4.03
CA GLY A 85 -12.20 18.47 -4.35
C GLY A 85 -13.27 19.15 -3.50
N SER A 86 -12.93 19.66 -2.32
CA SER A 86 -13.93 20.12 -1.36
C SER A 86 -14.48 21.51 -1.65
N GLY A 87 -13.69 22.43 -2.22
CA GLY A 87 -14.05 23.86 -2.35
C GLY A 87 -14.48 24.54 -1.03
N MET A 88 -14.40 23.83 0.09
CA MET A 88 -14.99 24.22 1.36
C MET A 88 -13.89 24.69 2.29
N VAL A 89 -13.87 26.00 2.50
CA VAL A 89 -13.06 26.61 3.55
C VAL A 89 -13.75 26.35 4.89
N VAL A 90 -13.11 25.59 5.77
CA VAL A 90 -13.58 25.40 7.15
C VAL A 90 -12.70 26.21 8.11
N ASN A 91 -13.33 26.85 9.09
CA ASN A 91 -12.60 27.54 10.16
C ASN A 91 -11.95 26.51 11.10
N LEU A 92 -10.64 26.65 11.32
CA LEU A 92 -9.87 25.73 12.18
C LEU A 92 -10.41 25.66 13.60
N ALA A 93 -10.84 26.78 14.18
CA ALA A 93 -11.39 26.79 15.54
C ALA A 93 -12.66 25.95 15.65
N ASP A 94 -13.53 26.01 14.64
CA ASP A 94 -14.76 25.23 14.60
C ASP A 94 -14.49 23.76 14.33
N ALA A 95 -13.55 23.45 13.44
CA ALA A 95 -13.09 22.08 13.23
C ALA A 95 -12.54 21.46 14.53
N LEU A 96 -11.71 22.20 15.27
CA LEU A 96 -11.16 21.73 16.55
C LEU A 96 -12.25 21.53 17.61
N ARG A 97 -13.25 22.43 17.69
CA ARG A 97 -14.40 22.25 18.60
C ARG A 97 -15.17 20.97 18.27
N VAL A 98 -15.47 20.73 16.99
CA VAL A 98 -16.19 19.53 16.54
C VAL A 98 -15.36 18.26 16.79
N LEU A 99 -14.06 18.28 16.52
CA LEU A 99 -13.19 17.14 16.82
C LEU A 99 -13.15 16.81 18.31
N ALA A 100 -13.09 17.84 19.17
CA ALA A 100 -13.14 17.65 20.61
C ALA A 100 -14.45 17.01 21.06
N THR A 101 -15.60 17.38 20.48
CA THR A 101 -16.89 16.76 20.83
C THR A 101 -17.01 15.32 20.34
N VAL A 102 -16.44 14.98 19.18
CA VAL A 102 -16.43 13.60 18.67
C VAL A 102 -15.47 12.71 19.47
N ALA A 103 -14.28 13.21 19.82
CA ALA A 103 -13.29 12.44 20.60
C ALA A 103 -13.75 12.11 22.02
N HIS A 104 -14.65 12.92 22.60
CA HIS A 104 -15.21 12.70 23.94
C HIS A 104 -16.54 11.94 23.93
N ARG A 105 -16.98 11.41 22.78
CA ARG A 105 -18.20 10.61 22.71
C ARG A 105 -17.98 9.29 23.47
N PRO A 106 -18.71 9.02 24.57
CA PRO A 106 -18.61 7.72 25.23
C PRO A 106 -19.11 6.63 24.28
N ALA A 107 -18.38 5.51 24.21
CA ALA A 107 -18.82 4.35 23.45
C ALA A 107 -20.17 3.88 23.99
N ALA A 108 -21.19 3.88 23.12
CA ALA A 108 -22.52 3.34 23.39
C ALA A 108 -22.58 1.88 22.95
#